data_AF-A0A7C3WE15-F1
#
_entry.id   AF-A0A7C3WE15-F1
#
_cell.length_a   1.000
_cell.length_b   1.000
_cell.length_c   1.000
_cell.angle_alpha   90.00
_cell.angle_beta   90.00
_cell.angle_gamma   90.00
#
_symmetry.space_group_name_H-M   'P 1'
#
loop_
_entity.id
_entity.type
_entity.pdbx_description
1 polymer ?
#
loop_
_entity_poly.entity_id
_entity_poly.type
_entity_poly.pdbx_seq_one_letter_code
_entity_poly.pdbx_strand_id
1 'polypeptide(L)' 'MKSCPECGSEKLKYSNEGLVCEDCGAVIEESIYSGERIIA' A
#
# COMPACT_ATOMS: atom_id res chain seq x y z
N MET A 1 -0.92 13.11 -9.59
CA MET A 1 -1.78 12.85 -8.42
C MET A 1 -1.91 11.34 -8.32
N LYS A 2 -1.54 10.71 -7.19
CA LYS A 2 -1.76 9.27 -6.99
C LYS A 2 -3.18 9.12 -6.45
N SER A 3 -4.05 8.53 -7.26
CA SER A 3 -5.45 8.22 -6.92
C SER A 3 -5.62 6.71 -6.90
N CYS A 4 -6.57 6.20 -6.14
CA CYS A 4 -6.89 4.79 -6.14
C CYS A 4 -7.42 4.36 -7.53
N PRO A 5 -6.81 3.36 -8.19
CA PRO A 5 -7.28 2.90 -9.50
C PRO A 5 -8.63 2.16 -9.43
N GLU A 6 -9.02 1.67 -8.26
CA GLU A 6 -10.28 0.93 -8.07
C GLU A 6 -11.49 1.85 -7.87
N CYS A 7 -11.37 2.84 -6.97
CA CYS A 7 -12.48 3.72 -6.61
C CYS A 7 -12.27 5.19 -7.00
N GLY A 8 -11.08 5.57 -7.49
CA GLY A 8 -10.74 6.95 -7.82
C GLY A 8 -10.42 7.84 -6.61
N SER A 9 -10.46 7.31 -5.38
CA SER A 9 -10.25 8.11 -4.17
C SER A 9 -8.80 8.59 -4.05
N GLU A 10 -8.62 9.83 -3.61
CA GLU A 10 -7.30 10.44 -3.37
C GLU A 10 -6.79 10.15 -1.94
N LYS A 11 -7.62 9.51 -1.10
CA LYS A 11 -7.27 9.12 0.26
C LYS A 11 -6.45 7.82 0.26
N LEU A 12 -5.15 7.98 0.09
CA LEU A 12 -4.18 6.88 0.13
C LEU A 12 -3.31 6.99 1.38
N LYS A 13 -3.08 5.86 2.04
CA LYS A 13 -2.29 5.75 3.26
C LYS A 13 -1.23 4.67 3.13
N TYR A 14 0.00 4.99 3.51
CA TYR A 14 1.09 4.01 3.60
C TYR A 14 0.97 3.21 4.90
N SER A 15 0.84 1.89 4.77
CA SER A 15 0.85 0.88 5.81
C SER A 15 2.08 -0.03 5.67
N ASN A 16 2.34 -0.88 6.66
CA ASN A 16 3.47 -1.82 6.64
C ASN A 16 3.45 -2.75 5.43
N GLU A 17 2.26 -3.08 4.92
CA GLU A 17 2.07 -3.95 3.75
C GLU A 17 2.15 -3.19 2.42
N GLY A 18 2.03 -1.86 2.42
CA GLY A 18 1.85 -1.14 1.17
C GLY A 18 1.20 0.23 1.23
N LEU A 19 1.11 0.87 0.07
CA LEU A 19 0.17 1.97 -0.16
C LEU A 19 -1.23 1.39 -0.28
N VAL A 20 -2.13 1.75 0.63
CA VAL A 20 -3.50 1.25 0.70
C VAL A 20 -4.47 2.42 0.55
N CYS A 21 -5.58 2.23 -0.15
CA CYS A 21 -6.67 3.19 -0.20
C CYS A 21 -7.53 3.09 1.08
N GLU A 22 -7.71 4.20 1.79
CA GLU A 22 -8.53 4.20 3.01
C GLU A 22 -10.04 4.07 2.74
N ASP A 23 -10.48 4.34 1.51
CA ASP A 23 -11.89 4.38 1.15
C ASP A 23 -12.42 2.99 0.76
N CYS A 24 -11.70 2.29 -0.12
CA CYS A 24 -12.08 0.94 -0.59
C CYS A 24 -11.24 -0.19 0.02
N GLY A 25 -10.13 0.13 0.70
CA GLY A 25 -9.21 -0.86 1.26
C GLY A 25 -8.26 -1.50 0.24
N ALA A 26 -8.28 -1.08 -1.02
CA ALA A 26 -7.43 -1.65 -2.06
C ALA A 26 -5.95 -1.34 -1.81
N VAL A 27 -5.09 -2.35 -1.89
CA VAL A 27 -3.63 -2.20 -1.85
C VAL A 27 -3.14 -1.82 -3.25
N ILE A 28 -2.60 -0.61 -3.37
CA ILE A 28 -2.18 0.01 -4.64
C ILE A 28 -0.71 -0.29 -4.93
N GLU A 29 0.13 -0.29 -3.91
CA GLU A 29 1.53 -0.71 -4.01
C GLU A 29 1.83 -1.60 -2.82
N GLU A 30 2.38 -2.78 -3.06
CA GLU A 30 2.87 -3.63 -1.97
C GLU A 30 4.22 -3.09 -1.51
N SER A 31 4.30 -2.71 -0.24
CA SER A 31 5.56 -2.45 0.43
C SER A 31 6.12 -3.83 0.72
N ILE A 32 6.94 -4.35 -0.20
CA ILE A 32 7.83 -5.45 0.13
C ILE A 32 8.85 -4.88 1.12
N TYR A 33 8.45 -4.75 2.38
CA TYR A 33 9.37 -4.96 3.49
C TYR A 33 9.78 -6.42 3.37
N SER A 34 10.69 -6.69 2.44
CA SER A 34 11.51 -7.89 2.43
C SER A 34 12.23 -7.82 3.75
N GLY A 35 11.61 -8.43 4.76
CA GLY A 35 12.29 -8.94 5.92
C GLY A 35 13.25 -10.01 5.44
N GLU A 36 14.27 -9.63 4.66
CA GLU A 36 15.59 -10.24 4.72
C GLU A 36 16.13 -9.91 6.12
N ARG A 37 15.50 -10.49 7.14
CA ARG A 37 16.21 -10.96 8.30
C ARG A 37 17.05 -12.14 7.81
N ILE A 38 18.13 -11.82 7.09
CA ILE A 38 19.31 -12.69 7.03
C ILE A 38 19.90 -12.64 8.45
N ILE A 39 19.30 -13.43 9.33
CA ILE A 39 19.92 -13.96 10.53
C ILE A 39 19.98 -15.46 10.32
N ALA A 40 21.06 -15.91 9.67
CA ALA A 40 21.58 -17.26 9.77
C ALA A 40 23.09 -17.17 9.60
#